data_AF-A0A8J7Q3G5-F1
#
_entry.id   AF-A0A8J7Q3G5-F1
#
_cell.length_a   1.000
_cell.length_b   1.000
_cell.length_c   1.000
_cell.angle_alpha   90.00
_cell.angle_beta   90.00
_cell.angle_gamma   90.00
#
_symmetry.space_group_name_H-M   'P 1'
#
loop_
_entity.id
_entity.type
_entity.pdbx_description
1 polymer ?
#
loop_
_entity_poly.entity_id
_entity_poly.type
_entity_poly.pdbx_seq_one_letter_code
_entity_poly.pdbx_strand_id
1 'polypeptide(L)'
;LIAPTVGTHDYQAFAGHGGRLLVIAPDGDFAADAAGLRNWFNQLPDPKRLLTGRWDDHFFRGHEEWLADTVADFLAESPGGRP
;
A
#
# COMPACT_ATOMS: atom_id res chain seq x y z
N LEU A 1 -3.92 -0.55 2.03
CA LEU A 1 -4.17 -1.41 0.86
C LEU A 1 -3.04 -2.40 0.75
N ILE A 2 -3.37 -3.69 0.67
CA ILE A 2 -2.41 -4.78 0.56
C ILE A 2 -2.61 -5.40 -0.82
N ALA A 3 -1.54 -5.47 -1.62
CA ALA A 3 -1.51 -5.94 -3.00
C ALA A 3 -2.69 -5.44 -3.88
N PRO A 4 -2.88 -4.12 -4.04
CA PRO A 4 -3.93 -3.59 -4.90
C PRO A 4 -3.64 -3.92 -6.38
N THR A 5 -4.64 -4.44 -7.08
CA THR A 5 -4.56 -4.81 -8.50
C THR A 5 -4.92 -3.61 -9.39
N VAL A 6 -4.11 -2.56 -9.29
CA VAL A 6 -4.27 -1.33 -10.07
C VAL A 6 -4.19 -1.65 -11.57
N GLY A 7 -5.19 -1.19 -12.34
CA GLY A 7 -5.36 -1.52 -13.76
C GLY A 7 -6.43 -2.58 -14.01
N THR A 8 -6.74 -3.42 -13.02
CA THR A 8 -7.86 -4.37 -13.07
C THR A 8 -9.12 -3.80 -12.43
N HIS A 9 -8.97 -3.08 -11.32
CA HIS A 9 -10.07 -2.47 -10.57
C HIS A 9 -9.99 -0.94 -10.57
N ASP A 10 -11.16 -0.31 -10.39
CA ASP A 10 -11.27 1.13 -10.25
C ASP A 10 -10.91 1.58 -8.82
N TYR A 11 -9.81 2.32 -8.69
CA TYR A 11 -9.33 2.91 -7.44
C TYR A 11 -9.48 4.45 -7.43
N GLN A 12 -10.27 5.04 -8.34
CA GLN A 12 -10.43 6.50 -8.44
C GLN A 12 -11.00 7.13 -7.16
N ALA A 13 -11.76 6.38 -6.36
CA ALA A 13 -12.28 6.84 -5.08
C ALA A 13 -11.18 7.29 -4.09
N PHE A 14 -9.95 6.79 -4.23
CA PHE A 14 -8.82 7.18 -3.37
C PHE A 14 -8.25 8.56 -3.71
N ALA A 15 -8.54 9.12 -4.90
CA ALA A 15 -8.06 10.45 -5.28
C ALA A 15 -8.63 11.56 -4.37
N GLY A 16 -9.83 11.35 -3.81
CA GLY A 16 -10.46 12.27 -2.87
C GLY A 16 -10.27 11.91 -1.39
N HIS A 17 -9.48 10.87 -1.09
CA HIS A 17 -9.33 10.40 0.29
C HIS A 17 -8.41 11.34 1.09
N GLY A 18 -8.97 12.06 2.07
CA GLY A 18 -8.20 12.96 2.95
C GLY A 18 -7.50 12.28 4.14
N GLY A 19 -7.60 10.97 4.25
CA GLY A 19 -6.95 10.19 5.31
C GLY A 19 -5.55 9.73 4.91
N ARG A 20 -4.79 9.22 5.89
CA ARG A 20 -3.49 8.63 5.62
C ARG A 20 -3.66 7.32 4.86
N LEU A 21 -2.84 7.12 3.83
CA LEU A 21 -2.89 5.90 3.03
C LEU A 21 -1.59 5.10 3.12
N LEU A 22 -1.69 3.85 3.54
CA LEU A 22 -0.63 2.86 3.38
C LEU A 22 -0.94 1.94 2.21
N VAL A 23 0.01 1.76 1.31
CA VAL A 23 -0.01 0.77 0.23
C VAL A 23 1.18 -0.16 0.39
N ILE A 24 0.94 -1.47 0.40
CA ILE A 24 1.97 -2.50 0.46
C ILE A 24 1.80 -3.40 -0.77
N ALA A 25 2.85 -3.57 -1.56
CA ALA A 25 2.82 -4.42 -2.75
C ALA A 25 4.18 -5.13 -2.96
N PRO A 26 4.20 -6.42 -3.32
CA PRO A 26 5.43 -7.09 -3.69
C PRO A 26 5.95 -6.60 -5.05
N ASP A 27 7.27 -6.50 -5.22
CA ASP A 27 7.88 -6.11 -6.51
C ASP A 27 7.65 -7.18 -7.60
N GLY A 28 7.34 -8.41 -7.20
CA GLY A 28 7.09 -9.57 -8.07
C GLY A 28 5.62 -9.97 -8.18
N ASP A 29 4.68 -9.08 -7.83
CA ASP A 29 3.26 -9.38 -7.92
C ASP A 29 2.82 -9.63 -9.37
N PHE A 30 2.45 -10.86 -9.70
CA PHE A 30 1.94 -11.21 -11.03
C PHE A 30 0.57 -10.58 -11.32
N ALA A 31 -0.17 -10.19 -10.29
CA ALA A 31 -1.53 -9.67 -10.39
C ALA A 31 -1.59 -8.14 -10.55
N ALA A 32 -0.47 -7.44 -10.38
CA ALA A 32 -0.42 -5.98 -10.46
C ALA A 32 0.86 -5.51 -11.17
N ASP A 33 0.70 -4.63 -12.17
CA ASP A 33 1.86 -3.99 -12.80
C ASP A 33 2.50 -2.99 -11.83
N ALA A 34 3.76 -3.23 -11.47
CA ALA A 34 4.52 -2.37 -10.55
C ALA A 34 4.62 -0.92 -11.05
N ALA A 35 4.73 -0.71 -12.38
CA ALA A 35 4.80 0.62 -12.96
C ALA A 35 3.44 1.34 -12.86
N GLY A 36 2.36 0.66 -13.23
CA GLY A 36 0.97 1.13 -13.09
C GLY A 36 0.61 1.47 -11.64
N LEU A 37 0.96 0.60 -10.70
CA LEU A 37 0.78 0.85 -9.27
C LEU A 37 1.49 2.12 -8.83
N ARG A 38 2.77 2.28 -9.19
CA ARG A 38 3.56 3.45 -8.79
C ARG A 38 3.04 4.73 -9.42
N ASN A 39 2.62 4.67 -10.69
CA ASN A 39 2.02 5.80 -11.38
C ASN A 39 0.71 6.24 -10.72
N TRP A 40 -0.16 5.30 -10.38
CA TRP A 40 -1.39 5.59 -9.64
C TRP A 40 -1.10 6.15 -8.24
N PHE A 41 -0.20 5.52 -7.48
CA PHE A 41 0.16 5.97 -6.13
C PHE A 41 0.69 7.41 -6.12
N ASN A 42 1.50 7.77 -7.11
CA ASN A 42 2.06 9.12 -7.24
C ASN A 42 0.97 10.20 -7.42
N GLN A 43 -0.21 9.84 -7.94
CA GLN A 43 -1.33 10.77 -8.16
C GLN A 43 -2.21 10.99 -6.92
N LEU A 44 -2.07 10.17 -5.88
CA LEU A 44 -2.89 10.26 -4.67
C LEU A 44 -2.47 11.45 -3.78
N PRO A 45 -3.36 12.00 -2.95
CA PRO A 45 -2.98 13.04 -1.99
C PRO A 45 -2.09 12.50 -0.86
N ASP A 46 -1.28 13.38 -0.28
CA ASP A 46 -0.57 13.12 0.96
C ASP A 46 -1.51 13.29 2.18
N PRO A 47 -1.21 12.63 3.31
CA PRO A 47 -0.05 11.77 3.56
C PRO A 47 -0.24 10.33 3.07
N LYS A 48 0.72 9.82 2.30
CA LYS A 48 0.72 8.45 1.77
C LYS A 48 2.08 7.76 1.92
N ARG A 49 2.08 6.44 2.11
CA ARG A 49 3.28 5.60 2.18
C ARG A 49 3.11 4.39 1.25
N LEU A 50 4.13 4.12 0.43
CA LEU A 50 4.22 2.94 -0.40
C LEU A 50 5.39 2.09 0.09
N LEU A 51 5.12 0.83 0.44
CA LEU A 51 6.11 -0.18 0.77
C LEU A 51 6.14 -1.21 -0.35
N THR A 52 7.31 -1.37 -0.98
CA THR A 52 7.57 -2.45 -1.94
C THR A 52 8.85 -3.19 -1.60
N GLY A 53 8.91 -4.45 -2.00
CA GLY A 53 10.04 -5.33 -1.72
C GLY A 53 9.83 -6.74 -2.25
N ARG A 54 10.85 -7.59 -2.08
CA ARG A 54 10.80 -9.02 -2.42
C ARG A 54 10.21 -9.82 -1.27
N TRP A 55 8.90 -9.67 -1.06
CA TRP A 55 8.14 -10.39 -0.04
C TRP A 55 7.19 -11.36 -0.72
N ASP A 56 7.75 -12.42 -1.30
CA ASP A 56 7.04 -13.39 -2.14
C ASP A 56 6.15 -12.73 -3.24
N ASP A 57 5.21 -13.48 -3.81
CA ASP A 57 4.19 -12.99 -4.73
C ASP A 57 3.00 -12.31 -4.02
N HIS A 58 1.89 -12.13 -4.72
CA HIS A 58 0.64 -11.52 -4.26
C HIS A 58 0.17 -11.99 -2.86
N PHE A 59 0.54 -13.20 -2.44
CA PHE A 59 0.04 -13.83 -1.22
C PHE A 59 0.89 -13.57 0.02
N PHE A 60 2.10 -13.00 -0.10
CA PHE A 60 3.01 -12.73 1.02
C PHE A 60 3.29 -13.98 1.90
N ARG A 61 3.40 -15.17 1.31
CA ARG A 61 3.59 -16.40 2.10
C ARG A 61 4.92 -16.36 2.85
N GLY A 62 4.88 -16.68 4.15
CA GLY A 62 6.05 -16.58 5.04
C GLY A 62 6.38 -15.17 5.50
N HIS A 63 5.57 -14.17 5.13
CA HIS A 63 5.69 -12.77 5.53
C HIS A 63 4.42 -12.23 6.22
N GLU A 64 3.50 -13.10 6.61
CA GLU A 64 2.19 -12.72 7.16
C GLU A 64 2.32 -11.96 8.49
N GLU A 65 3.22 -12.39 9.37
CA GLU A 65 3.49 -11.73 10.65
C GLU A 65 4.07 -10.33 10.43
N TRP A 66 5.09 -10.22 9.58
CA TRP A 66 5.67 -8.93 9.20
C TRP A 66 4.62 -7.98 8.60
N LEU A 67 3.74 -8.50 7.74
CA LEU A 67 2.68 -7.72 7.11
C LEU A 67 1.68 -7.22 8.16
N ALA A 68 1.29 -8.07 9.11
CA ALA A 68 0.39 -7.71 10.20
C ALA A 68 1.00 -6.63 11.10
N ASP A 69 2.26 -6.80 11.51
CA ASP A 69 2.98 -5.83 12.34
C ASP A 69 3.12 -4.48 11.63
N THR A 70 3.48 -4.50 10.35
CA THR A 70 3.61 -3.28 9.53
C THR A 70 2.30 -2.49 9.47
N VAL A 71 1.16 -3.18 9.35
CA VAL A 71 -0.15 -2.55 9.35
C VAL A 71 -0.51 -2.03 10.74
N ALA A 72 -0.24 -2.81 11.79
CA ALA A 72 -0.49 -2.41 13.16
C ALA A 72 0.28 -1.14 13.53
N ASP A 73 1.56 -1.08 13.19
CA ASP A 73 2.41 0.10 13.39
C ASP A 73 1.85 1.33 12.69
N PHE A 74 1.47 1.20 11.41
CA PHE A 74 0.87 2.31 10.67
C PHE A 74 -0.46 2.79 11.26
N LEU A 75 -1.26 1.89 11.84
CA LEU A 75 -2.51 2.27 12.51
C LEU A 75 -2.24 2.91 13.88
N ALA A 76 -1.19 2.49 14.58
CA ALA A 76 -0.77 3.02 15.86
C ALA A 76 -0.11 4.41 15.76
N GLU A 77 0.46 4.77 14.60
CA GLU A 77 0.91 6.13 14.33
C GLU A 77 -0.27 7.11 14.57
N SER A 78 -0.20 8.01 15.54
CA SER A 78 -1.28 9.00 15.77
C SER A 78 -1.40 9.99 14.60
N PRO A 79 -2.60 10.42 14.16
CA PRO A 79 -2.78 11.42 13.09
C PRO A 79 -2.36 12.85 13.46
N GLY A 80 -1.52 13.02 14.48
CA GLY A 80 -1.18 14.32 15.05
C GLY A 80 -0.27 14.14 16.24
N GLY A 81 1.00 13.80 15.99
CA GLY A 81 2.04 13.98 17.00
C GLY A 81 2.16 15.47 17.33
N ARG A 82 1.52 15.92 18.41
CA ARG A 82 2.16 16.91 19.27
C ARG A 82 2.97 16.14 20.32
N PRO A 83 4.18 16.63 20.66
CA PRO A 83 5.00 16.04 21.71
C PRO A 83 4.26 16.02 23.06
#